data_AF-A0A2T4YIK1-F1
#
_entry.id   AF-A0A2T4YIK1-F1
#
_cell.length_a   1.000
_cell.length_b   1.000
_cell.length_c   1.000
_cell.angle_alpha   90.00
_cell.angle_beta   90.00
_cell.angle_gamma   90.00
#
_symmetry.space_group_name_H-M   'P 1'
#
loop_
_entity.id
_entity.type
_entity.pdbx_description
1 polymer ?
#
loop_
_entity_poly.entity_id
_entity_poly.type
_entity_poly.pdbx_seq_one_letter_code
_entity_poly.pdbx_strand_id
1 'polypeptide(L)'
;MPKRRNRFADLPPITDFASCQRVRPMLLHRVGDILEVWRGCDNSACTRARSCRRSDGACLTAFMQALPDEDRRLFRYALENRKAGLEPGEAFARAQARVEDEIARFGE
;
A
#
# COMPACT_ATOMS: atom_id res chain seq x y z
N MET A 1 3.59 -19.96 12.42
CA MET A 1 3.55 -18.72 11.62
C MET A 1 4.73 -17.84 12.00
N PRO A 2 5.52 -17.31 11.06
CA PRO A 2 6.58 -16.37 11.41
C PRO A 2 5.95 -15.15 12.09
N LYS A 3 6.51 -14.72 13.24
CA LYS A 3 6.09 -13.47 13.90
C LYS A 3 6.10 -12.38 12.84
N ARG A 4 4.95 -11.73 12.58
CA ARG A 4 4.89 -10.52 11.76
C ARG A 4 5.79 -9.49 12.43
N ARG A 5 7.02 -9.38 11.97
CA ARG A 5 7.95 -8.31 12.35
C ARG A 5 7.38 -7.02 11.78
N ASN A 6 7.57 -5.93 12.53
CA ASN A 6 6.93 -4.65 12.29
C ASN A 6 5.41 -4.76 12.50
N ARG A 7 4.83 -4.15 13.54
CA ARG A 7 3.39 -3.78 13.66
C ARG A 7 3.19 -2.27 13.45
N PHE A 8 2.01 -1.84 12.98
CA PHE A 8 1.73 -0.40 12.81
C PHE A 8 1.81 0.29 14.18
N ALA A 9 1.40 -0.45 15.23
CA ALA A 9 1.55 -0.07 16.62
C ALA A 9 3.01 0.09 17.10
N ASP A 10 4.00 -0.42 16.35
CA ASP A 10 5.43 -0.27 16.69
C ASP A 10 6.02 1.03 16.12
N LEU A 11 5.25 1.80 15.32
CA LEU A 11 5.70 3.09 14.81
C LEU A 11 5.68 4.13 15.94
N PRO A 12 6.75 4.95 16.09
CA PRO A 12 6.73 6.02 17.06
C PRO A 12 5.61 7.03 16.74
N PRO A 13 5.06 7.73 17.75
CA PRO A 13 3.99 8.70 17.55
C PRO A 13 4.38 9.78 16.54
N ILE A 14 3.42 10.14 15.67
CA ILE A 14 3.55 11.24 14.72
C ILE A 14 2.92 12.48 15.35
N THR A 15 3.73 13.33 15.97
CA THR A 15 3.30 14.53 16.71
C THR A 15 3.61 15.83 15.99
N ASP A 16 4.53 15.79 15.03
CA ASP A 16 5.05 16.94 14.29
C ASP A 16 5.62 16.50 12.92
N PHE A 17 6.07 17.46 12.13
CA PHE A 17 6.66 17.18 10.83
C PHE A 17 7.95 16.33 10.92
N ALA A 18 8.80 16.57 11.92
CA ALA A 18 10.07 15.84 12.07
C ALA A 18 9.85 14.36 12.42
N SER A 19 8.90 14.06 13.29
CA SER A 19 8.45 12.71 13.62
C SER A 19 7.80 12.03 12.42
N CYS A 20 7.00 12.74 11.62
CA CYS A 20 6.48 12.23 10.35
C CYS A 20 7.61 11.78 9.42
N GLN A 21 8.64 12.62 9.24
CA GLN A 21 9.79 12.29 8.39
C GLN A 21 10.61 11.11 8.93
N ARG A 22 10.72 10.96 10.26
CA ARG A 22 11.36 9.79 10.89
C ARG A 22 10.56 8.51 10.68
N VAL A 23 9.23 8.58 10.76
CA VAL A 23 8.33 7.41 10.63
C VAL A 23 8.17 6.97 9.18
N ARG A 24 8.21 7.92 8.23
CA ARG A 24 8.01 7.69 6.79
C ARG A 24 8.74 6.45 6.24
N PRO A 25 10.06 6.25 6.43
CA PRO A 25 10.75 5.06 5.92
C PRO A 25 10.21 3.75 6.50
N MET A 26 9.88 3.73 7.80
CA MET A 26 9.32 2.55 8.47
C MET A 26 7.91 2.22 7.97
N LEU A 27 7.10 3.27 7.74
CA LEU A 27 5.75 3.15 7.21
C LEU A 27 5.76 2.65 5.76
N LEU A 28 6.63 3.19 4.91
CA LEU A 28 6.76 2.76 3.51
C LEU A 28 7.25 1.31 3.41
N HIS A 29 8.27 0.93 4.19
CA HIS A 29 8.74 -0.45 4.27
C HIS A 29 7.60 -1.40 4.64
N ARG A 30 6.83 -1.03 5.66
CA ARG A 30 5.71 -1.83 6.14
C ARG A 30 4.60 -1.98 5.11
N VAL A 31 4.22 -0.89 4.44
CA VAL A 31 3.20 -0.93 3.39
C VAL A 31 3.68 -1.84 2.26
N GLY A 32 4.96 -1.76 1.88
CA GLY A 32 5.58 -2.67 0.91
C GLY A 32 5.53 -4.14 1.32
N ASP A 33 5.72 -4.46 2.61
CA ASP A 33 5.59 -5.83 3.12
C ASP A 33 4.14 -6.34 3.06
N ILE A 34 3.16 -5.48 3.39
CA ILE A 34 1.73 -5.82 3.36
C ILE A 34 1.26 -6.09 1.94
N LEU A 35 1.70 -5.27 0.99
CA LEU A 35 1.41 -5.44 -0.44
C LEU A 35 2.31 -6.50 -1.11
N GLU A 36 3.17 -7.15 -0.32
CA GLU A 36 4.08 -8.21 -0.77
C GLU A 36 4.94 -7.80 -1.98
N VAL A 37 5.38 -6.53 -2.03
CA VAL A 37 6.16 -5.94 -3.13
C VAL A 37 7.41 -6.77 -3.50
N TRP A 38 7.98 -7.49 -2.52
CA TRP A 38 9.13 -8.37 -2.71
C TRP A 38 8.88 -9.56 -3.65
N ARG A 39 7.63 -9.91 -3.96
CA ARG A 39 7.29 -10.98 -4.91
C ARG A 39 7.69 -10.66 -6.35
N GLY A 40 7.62 -9.38 -6.72
CA GLY A 40 8.02 -8.88 -8.04
C GLY A 40 9.44 -8.32 -8.09
N CYS A 41 10.27 -8.59 -7.08
CA CYS A 41 11.62 -8.05 -6.98
C CYS A 41 12.68 -9.09 -7.39
N ASP A 42 13.62 -8.70 -8.26
CA ASP A 42 14.71 -9.57 -8.71
C ASP A 42 15.78 -9.82 -7.61
N ASN A 43 15.74 -9.04 -6.52
CA ASN A 43 16.68 -9.24 -5.43
C ASN A 43 16.25 -10.40 -4.53
N SER A 44 16.92 -11.55 -4.71
CA SER A 44 16.67 -12.77 -3.93
C SER A 44 16.75 -12.58 -2.40
N ALA A 45 17.51 -11.61 -1.89
CA ALA A 45 17.55 -11.32 -0.45
C ALA A 45 16.21 -10.75 0.06
N CYS A 46 15.56 -9.88 -0.72
CA CYS A 46 14.22 -9.35 -0.40
C CYS A 46 13.17 -10.45 -0.45
N THR A 47 13.20 -11.29 -1.48
CA THR A 47 12.25 -12.41 -1.66
C THR A 47 12.37 -13.42 -0.52
N ARG A 48 13.61 -13.82 -0.16
CA ARG A 48 13.87 -14.73 0.98
C ARG A 48 13.44 -14.13 2.32
N ALA A 49 13.70 -12.84 2.52
CA ALA A 49 13.28 -12.13 3.72
C ALA A 49 11.78 -11.85 3.77
N ARG A 50 11.07 -12.02 2.64
CA ARG A 50 9.67 -11.61 2.43
C ARG A 50 9.43 -10.16 2.84
N SER A 51 10.39 -9.30 2.52
CA SER A 51 10.37 -7.92 2.96
C SER A 51 11.27 -7.01 2.11
N CYS A 52 10.80 -5.79 1.85
CA CYS A 52 11.58 -4.80 1.12
C CYS A 52 12.68 -4.22 2.00
N ARG A 53 13.95 -4.38 1.61
CA ARG A 53 15.09 -3.91 2.42
C ARG A 53 15.47 -2.44 2.19
N ARG A 54 14.83 -1.74 1.25
CA ARG A 54 15.07 -0.32 1.00
C ARG A 54 14.19 0.55 1.91
N SER A 55 14.79 1.57 2.52
CA SER A 55 14.10 2.51 3.42
C SER A 55 13.48 3.72 2.72
N ASP A 56 13.75 3.92 1.43
CA ASP A 56 13.32 5.10 0.67
C ASP A 56 11.94 4.96 -0.01
N GLY A 57 11.34 3.76 0.06
CA GLY A 57 10.04 3.48 -0.56
C GLY A 57 10.09 3.29 -2.08
N ALA A 58 11.27 3.31 -2.71
CA ALA A 58 11.39 3.22 -4.17
C ALA A 58 10.72 1.98 -4.77
N CYS A 59 10.86 0.81 -4.10
CA CYS A 59 10.22 -0.42 -4.56
C CYS A 59 8.69 -0.36 -4.46
N LEU A 60 8.14 0.27 -3.43
CA LEU A 60 6.70 0.46 -3.29
C LEU A 60 6.19 1.41 -4.38
N THR A 61 6.90 2.50 -4.66
CA THR A 61 6.55 3.41 -5.76
C THR A 61 6.59 2.70 -7.11
N ALA A 62 7.64 1.94 -7.41
CA ALA A 62 7.75 1.18 -8.65
C ALA A 62 6.62 0.14 -8.79
N PHE A 63 6.31 -0.57 -7.70
CA PHE A 63 5.16 -1.49 -7.67
C PHE A 63 3.85 -0.78 -7.98
N MET A 64 3.59 0.34 -7.30
CA MET A 64 2.37 1.13 -7.53
C MET A 64 2.30 1.70 -8.95
N GLN A 65 3.44 1.97 -9.61
CA GLN A 65 3.48 2.42 -11.01
C GLN A 65 3.27 1.29 -12.01
N ALA A 66 3.64 0.05 -11.66
CA ALA A 66 3.48 -1.12 -12.51
C ALA A 66 2.07 -1.73 -12.47
N LEU A 67 1.24 -1.35 -11.49
CA LEU A 67 -0.14 -1.81 -11.40
C LEU A 67 -0.97 -1.32 -12.59
N PRO A 68 -1.88 -2.18 -13.13
CA PRO A 68 -2.92 -1.76 -14.06
C PRO A 68 -3.65 -0.50 -13.58
N ASP A 69 -4.13 0.34 -14.50
CA ASP A 69 -4.80 1.59 -14.12
C ASP A 69 -6.03 1.32 -13.25
N GLU A 70 -6.81 0.28 -13.58
CA GLU A 70 -7.95 -0.19 -12.77
C GLU A 70 -7.58 -0.43 -11.30
N ASP A 71 -6.48 -1.14 -11.04
CA ASP A 71 -6.02 -1.43 -9.68
C ASP A 71 -5.57 -0.17 -8.94
N ARG A 72 -4.92 0.76 -9.66
CA ARG A 72 -4.51 2.06 -9.11
C ARG A 72 -5.73 2.92 -8.76
N ARG A 73 -6.78 2.91 -9.60
CA ARG A 73 -8.05 3.62 -9.34
C ARG A 73 -8.79 2.98 -8.17
N LEU A 74 -8.90 1.66 -8.15
CA LEU A 74 -9.52 0.89 -7.06
C LEU A 74 -8.87 1.23 -5.72
N PHE A 75 -7.54 1.16 -5.65
CA PHE A 75 -6.80 1.49 -4.43
C PHE A 75 -7.04 2.94 -3.97
N ARG A 76 -7.03 3.90 -4.91
CA ARG A 76 -7.30 5.31 -4.61
C ARG A 76 -8.70 5.52 -4.06
N TYR A 77 -9.73 5.01 -4.73
CA TYR A 77 -11.13 5.16 -4.30
C TYR A 77 -11.39 4.47 -2.97
N ALA A 78 -10.79 3.30 -2.72
CA ALA A 78 -10.90 2.62 -1.44
C ALA A 78 -10.31 3.47 -0.29
N LEU A 79 -9.16 4.13 -0.52
CA LEU A 79 -8.57 5.04 0.46
C LEU A 79 -9.39 6.31 0.67
N GLU A 80 -9.94 6.90 -0.39
CA GLU A 80 -10.83 8.06 -0.31
C GLU A 80 -12.10 7.74 0.50
N ASN A 81 -12.72 6.58 0.24
CA ASN A 81 -13.87 6.09 1.00
C ASN A 81 -13.52 5.84 2.47
N ARG A 82 -12.36 5.24 2.76
CA ARG A 82 -11.86 5.08 4.15
C ARG A 82 -11.68 6.42 4.85
N LYS A 83 -11.11 7.41 4.15
CA LYS A 83 -10.93 8.76 4.68
C LYS A 83 -12.27 9.46 4.94
N ALA A 84 -13.30 9.14 4.16
CA ALA A 84 -14.67 9.61 4.34
C ALA A 84 -15.43 8.89 5.49
N GLY A 85 -14.81 7.92 6.15
CA GLY A 85 -15.37 7.23 7.32
C GLY A 85 -16.10 5.92 7.02
N LEU A 86 -16.08 5.43 5.78
CA LEU A 86 -16.68 4.14 5.44
C LEU A 86 -15.86 2.99 6.03
N GLU A 87 -16.52 1.93 6.49
CA GLU A 87 -15.86 0.72 6.98
C GLU A 87 -15.05 0.02 5.86
N PRO A 88 -13.99 -0.74 6.19
CA PRO A 88 -13.07 -1.26 5.17
C PRO A 88 -13.72 -2.09 4.06
N GLY A 89 -14.66 -2.97 4.40
CA GLY A 89 -15.38 -3.78 3.40
C GLY A 89 -16.28 -2.93 2.50
N GLU A 90 -16.99 -1.97 3.09
CA GLU A 90 -17.87 -1.05 2.35
C GLU A 90 -17.07 -0.11 1.44
N ALA A 91 -15.97 0.45 1.95
CA ALA A 91 -15.08 1.32 1.22
C ALA A 91 -14.51 0.63 -0.03
N PHE A 92 -14.12 -0.65 0.10
CA PHE A 92 -13.63 -1.46 -1.00
C PHE A 92 -14.75 -1.80 -1.99
N ALA A 93 -15.90 -2.29 -1.52
CA ALA A 93 -17.03 -2.65 -2.39
C ALA A 93 -17.52 -1.45 -3.22
N ARG A 94 -17.59 -0.26 -2.61
CA ARG A 94 -17.97 0.97 -3.29
C ARG A 94 -16.92 1.43 -4.30
N ALA A 95 -15.63 1.23 -4.00
CA ALA A 95 -14.55 1.52 -4.93
C ALA A 95 -14.60 0.58 -6.15
N GLN A 96 -14.85 -0.70 -5.92
CA GLN A 96 -15.00 -1.70 -6.98
C GLN A 96 -16.18 -1.38 -7.90
N ALA A 97 -17.37 -1.13 -7.33
CA ALA A 97 -18.55 -0.78 -8.11
C ALA A 97 -18.32 0.48 -8.99
N ARG A 98 -17.55 1.44 -8.49
CA ARG A 98 -17.18 2.64 -9.27
C ARG A 98 -16.25 2.31 -10.42
N VAL A 99 -15.21 1.50 -10.20
CA VAL A 99 -14.29 1.09 -11.27
C VAL A 99 -15.02 0.28 -12.34
N GLU A 100 -15.90 -0.64 -11.94
CA GLU A 100 -16.72 -1.43 -12.87
C GLU A 100 -17.63 -0.54 -13.73
N ASP A 101 -18.27 0.48 -13.14
CA ASP A 101 -19.08 1.46 -13.87
C ASP A 101 -18.24 2.33 -14.83
N GLU A 102 -17.04 2.74 -14.43
CA GLU A 102 -16.10 3.48 -15.29
C GLU A 102 -15.64 2.62 -16.48
N ILE A 103 -15.24 1.37 -16.25
CA ILE A 103 -14.86 0.41 -17.30
C ILE A 103 -16.03 0.16 -18.25
N ALA A 104 -17.24 -0.04 -17.73
CA ALA A 104 -18.43 -0.28 -18.54
C ALA A 104 -18.80 0.91 -19.44
N ARG A 105 -18.54 2.14 -18.97
CA ARG A 105 -18.86 3.37 -19.73
C ARG A 105 -17.78 3.78 -20.72
N PHE A 106 -16.50 3.58 -20.37
CA PHE A 106 -15.38 4.17 -21.10
C PHE A 106 -14.42 3.13 -21.70
N GLY A 107 -14.53 1.86 -21.33
CA GLY A 107 -13.66 0.79 -21.85
C GLY A 107 -12.21 0.83 -21.34
N GLU A 108 -11.92 1.64 -20.30
CA GLU A 108 -10.61 1.83 -19.68
C GLU A 108 -10.65 1.68 -18.15
#